data_AF-A0A9K3H8K8-F1
#
_entry.id   AF-A0A9K3H8K8-F1
#
_cell.length_a   1.000
_cell.length_b   1.000
_cell.length_c   1.000
_cell.angle_alpha   90.00
_cell.angle_beta   90.00
_cell.angle_gamma   90.00
#
_symmetry.space_group_name_H-M   'P 1'
#
loop_
_entity.id
_entity.type
_entity.pdbx_description
1 polymer ?
#
loop_
_entity_poly.entity_id
_entity_poly.type
_entity_poly.pdbx_seq_one_letter_code
_entity_poly.pdbx_strand_id
1 'polypeptide(L)'
;MCSTTCEFNVYGVIEYSRYERILTIGDGDLSFSCSMAKEIQNGLQITATTYDDHDTLLQKYENAKNNIKTLKDLGARVFHEVDTTCEGLRFLIHET
;
A
#
# COMPACT_ATOMS: atom_id res chain seq x y z
N MET A 1 11.03 -6.31 28.90
CA MET A 1 10.58 -4.91 29.06
C MET A 1 11.07 -4.15 27.84
N CYS A 2 10.19 -3.79 26.91
CA CYS A 2 10.51 -2.83 25.86
C CYS A 2 9.44 -1.74 25.95
N SER A 3 9.93 -0.52 26.14
CA SER A 3 9.23 0.60 26.75
C SER A 3 8.11 1.13 25.86
N THR A 4 6.91 1.20 26.42
CA THR A 4 5.90 2.17 26.03
C THR A 4 6.43 3.56 26.37
N THR A 5 6.36 4.52 25.44
CA THR A 5 5.86 5.91 25.63
C THR A 5 6.28 6.79 24.46
N CYS A 6 5.29 7.29 23.70
CA CYS A 6 5.33 8.60 23.06
C CYS A 6 3.91 9.20 23.22
N GLU A 7 3.70 10.05 24.21
CA GLU A 7 2.48 10.87 24.27
C GLU A 7 2.58 11.98 23.22
N PHE A 8 1.70 11.95 22.22
CA PHE A 8 1.37 13.12 21.40
C PHE A 8 -0.14 13.32 21.38
N ASN A 9 -0.59 14.32 22.14
CA ASN A 9 -1.96 14.78 22.13
C ASN A 9 -2.17 15.71 20.92
N VAL A 10 -2.45 15.10 19.76
CA VAL A 10 -3.10 15.74 18.62
C VAL A 10 -4.43 15.01 18.48
N TYR A 11 -5.56 15.72 18.58
CA TYR A 11 -6.89 15.13 18.46
C TYR A 11 -6.98 14.17 17.25
N GLY A 12 -6.92 12.86 17.51
CA GLY A 12 -7.19 11.79 16.54
C GLY A 12 -6.01 11.21 15.74
N VAL A 13 -4.83 10.99 16.32
CA VAL A 13 -3.83 10.08 15.70
C VAL A 13 -4.21 8.63 16.00
N ILE A 14 -4.70 7.90 14.99
CA ILE A 14 -4.90 6.45 15.08
C ILE A 14 -3.57 5.79 14.70
N GLU A 15 -2.87 5.22 15.67
CA GLU A 15 -1.69 4.40 15.41
C GLU A 15 -2.11 3.06 14.81
N TYR A 16 -1.50 2.69 13.68
CA TYR A 16 -1.70 1.37 13.10
C TYR A 16 -0.98 0.31 13.92
N SER A 17 -1.72 -0.69 14.35
CA SER A 17 -1.14 -1.86 15.01
C SER A 17 -0.49 -2.78 13.98
N ARG A 18 0.63 -3.42 14.33
CA ARG A 18 1.30 -4.43 13.48
C ARG A 18 0.42 -5.64 13.12
N TYR A 19 -0.74 -5.77 13.76
CA TYR A 19 -1.71 -6.86 13.55
C TYR A 19 -2.86 -6.45 12.62
N GLU A 20 -3.02 -5.16 12.32
CA GLU A 20 -4.04 -4.68 11.40
C GLU A 20 -3.60 -4.93 9.96
N ARG A 21 -4.56 -5.11 9.05
CA ARG A 21 -4.31 -5.27 7.62
C ARG A 21 -4.83 -4.05 6.89
N ILE A 22 -4.05 -3.54 5.96
CA ILE A 22 -4.34 -2.31 5.24
C ILE A 22 -4.49 -2.63 3.75
N LEU A 23 -5.59 -2.16 3.16
CA LEU A 23 -5.84 -2.20 1.72
C LEU A 23 -5.86 -0.77 1.20
N THR A 24 -4.96 -0.42 0.29
CA THR A 24 -4.99 0.87 -0.40
C THR A 24 -5.63 0.69 -1.77
N ILE A 25 -6.56 1.57 -2.10
CA ILE A 25 -7.36 1.51 -3.33
C ILE A 25 -6.99 2.69 -4.22
N GLY A 26 -6.57 2.40 -5.45
CA GLY A 26 -6.23 3.43 -6.42
C GLY A 26 -5.02 4.27 -6.02
N ASP A 27 -4.03 3.64 -5.39
CA ASP A 27 -2.78 4.29 -4.95
C ASP A 27 -1.85 4.55 -6.14
N GLY A 28 -2.27 5.43 -7.04
CA GLY A 28 -1.57 5.97 -8.22
C GLY A 28 -0.21 5.33 -8.51
N ASP A 29 0.87 6.01 -8.12
CA ASP A 29 2.26 5.57 -8.29
C ASP A 29 2.80 4.71 -7.14
N LEU A 30 1.94 4.28 -6.21
CA LEU A 30 2.22 3.49 -5.02
C LEU A 30 3.06 4.21 -3.94
N SER A 31 3.24 5.52 -4.03
CA SER A 31 4.06 6.29 -3.07
C SER A 31 3.47 6.33 -1.67
N PHE A 32 2.13 6.36 -1.54
CA PHE A 32 1.46 6.34 -0.23
C PHE A 32 1.70 5.00 0.48
N SER A 33 1.41 3.88 -0.18
CA SER A 33 1.65 2.54 0.36
C SER A 33 3.13 2.32 0.67
N CYS A 34 4.03 2.80 -0.18
CA CYS A 34 5.47 2.69 0.02
C CYS A 34 5.93 3.44 1.28
N SER A 35 5.42 4.65 1.51
CA SER A 35 5.73 5.44 2.71
C SER A 35 5.20 4.76 3.97
N MET A 36 3.97 4.24 3.91
CA MET A 36 3.35 3.50 5.01
C MET A 36 4.08 2.20 5.34
N ALA A 37 4.49 1.43 4.31
CA ALA A 37 5.24 0.19 4.50
C ALA A 37 6.60 0.44 5.18
N LYS A 38 7.26 1.56 4.86
CA LYS A 38 8.51 1.99 5.49
C LYS A 38 8.29 2.37 6.96
N GLU A 39 7.22 3.11 7.26
CA GLU A 39 6.91 3.55 8.63
C GLU A 39 6.58 2.36 9.53
N ILE A 40 5.74 1.44 9.06
CA ILE A 40 5.36 0.23 9.80
C ILE A 40 6.52 -0.77 9.89
N GLN A 41 7.54 -0.64 9.02
CA GLN A 41 8.65 -1.58 8.84
C GLN A 41 8.20 -3.05 8.63
N ASN A 42 6.98 -3.24 8.14
CA ASN A 42 6.41 -4.56 7.87
C ASN A 42 5.34 -4.42 6.78
N GLY A 43 5.72 -4.77 5.54
CA GLY A 43 4.83 -4.70 4.39
C GLY A 43 3.83 -5.86 4.31
N LEU A 44 4.00 -6.96 5.05
CA LEU A 44 3.14 -8.15 4.97
C LEU A 44 1.65 -7.85 5.21
N GLN A 45 1.38 -6.80 5.97
CA GLN A 45 0.04 -6.35 6.32
C GLN A 45 -0.58 -5.43 5.27
N ILE A 46 0.18 -4.98 4.28
CA ILE A 46 -0.22 -4.02 3.27
C ILE A 46 -0.54 -4.74 1.96
N THR A 47 -1.71 -4.42 1.43
CA THR A 47 -2.13 -4.78 0.08
C THR A 47 -2.40 -3.48 -0.67
N ALA A 48 -1.55 -3.16 -1.64
CA ALA A 48 -1.66 -1.95 -2.43
C ALA A 48 -2.30 -2.24 -3.78
N THR A 49 -3.17 -1.36 -4.25
CA THR A 49 -3.85 -1.56 -5.54
C THR A 49 -3.83 -0.31 -6.40
N THR A 50 -3.78 -0.50 -7.71
CA THR A 50 -3.77 0.56 -8.73
C THR A 50 -4.86 0.30 -9.77
N TYR A 51 -5.36 1.38 -10.38
CA TYR A 51 -6.34 1.30 -11.47
C TYR A 51 -5.69 0.94 -12.80
N ASP A 52 -4.53 1.55 -13.10
CA ASP A 52 -3.79 1.27 -14.32
C ASP A 52 -3.21 -0.17 -14.28
N ASP A 53 -3.06 -0.81 -15.44
CA ASP A 53 -2.27 -2.04 -15.55
C ASP A 53 -0.78 -1.77 -15.27
N HIS A 54 -0.01 -2.83 -15.03
CA HIS A 54 1.39 -2.71 -14.66
C HIS A 54 2.22 -1.90 -15.68
N ASP A 55 2.04 -2.13 -16.97
CA ASP A 55 2.87 -1.49 -17.99
C ASP A 55 2.46 -0.04 -18.19
N THR A 56 1.15 0.24 -18.22
CA THR A 56 0.62 1.62 -18.25
C THR A 56 1.09 2.41 -17.03
N LEU A 57 1.06 1.80 -15.85
CA LEU A 57 1.53 2.40 -14.61
C LEU A 57 3.01 2.80 -14.71
N LEU A 58 3.87 1.90 -15.18
CA LEU A 58 5.31 2.16 -15.34
C LEU A 58 5.61 3.23 -16.39
N GLN A 59 4.77 3.38 -17.41
CA GLN A 59 4.92 4.43 -18.42
C GLN A 59 4.44 5.79 -17.91
N LYS A 60 3.38 5.80 -17.11
CA LYS A 60 2.73 7.03 -16.62
C LYS A 60 3.46 7.66 -15.43
N TYR A 61 4.08 6.84 -14.58
CA TYR A 61 4.73 7.30 -13.36
C TYR A 61 6.18 6.82 -13.24
N GLU A 62 7.12 7.74 -13.32
CA GLU A 62 8.57 7.46 -13.25
C GLU A 62 8.97 6.70 -11.97
N ASN A 63 8.33 7.01 -10.84
CA ASN A 63 8.63 6.42 -9.54
C ASN A 63 7.94 5.07 -9.29
N ALA A 64 6.95 4.67 -10.09
CA ALA A 64 6.17 3.46 -9.84
C ALA A 64 7.06 2.22 -9.75
N LYS A 65 8.07 2.10 -10.62
CA LYS A 65 9.01 0.98 -10.59
C LYS A 65 9.73 0.83 -9.25
N ASN A 66 10.22 1.95 -8.70
CA ASN A 66 10.94 1.96 -7.43
C ASN A 66 10.00 1.69 -6.24
N ASN A 67 8.78 2.21 -6.30
CA ASN A 67 7.77 1.98 -5.28
C ASN A 67 7.30 0.52 -5.25
N ILE A 68 7.03 -0.09 -6.42
CA ILE A 68 6.70 -1.53 -6.54
C ILE A 68 7.83 -2.38 -5.97
N LYS A 69 9.08 -2.10 -6.38
CA LYS A 69 10.24 -2.83 -5.86
C LYS A 69 10.31 -2.73 -4.34
N THR A 70 10.20 -1.53 -3.79
CA THR A 70 10.27 -1.30 -2.35
C THR A 70 9.15 -2.02 -1.60
N LEU A 71 7.92 -1.98 -2.12
CA LEU A 71 6.78 -2.68 -1.54
C LEU A 71 6.98 -4.20 -1.53
N LYS A 72 7.45 -4.78 -2.65
CA LYS A 72 7.76 -6.20 -2.75
C LYS A 72 8.90 -6.60 -1.81
N ASP A 73 9.97 -5.79 -1.73
CA ASP A 73 11.11 -6.01 -0.84
C ASP A 73 10.68 -6.01 0.64
N LEU A 74 9.65 -5.22 1.00
CA LEU A 74 9.06 -5.17 2.35
C LEU A 74 7.98 -6.24 2.59
N GLY A 75 7.67 -7.08 1.59
CA GLY A 75 6.69 -8.16 1.67
C GLY A 75 5.24 -7.75 1.43
N ALA A 76 4.99 -6.54 0.94
CA ALA A 76 3.64 -6.10 0.60
C ALA A 76 3.13 -6.75 -0.68
N ARG A 77 1.81 -6.92 -0.76
CA ARG A 77 1.12 -7.38 -1.96
C ARG A 77 0.74 -6.19 -2.81
N VAL A 78 0.96 -6.27 -4.12
CA VAL A 78 0.57 -5.21 -5.07
C VAL A 78 -0.31 -5.83 -6.15
N PHE A 79 -1.48 -5.24 -6.37
CA PHE A 79 -2.40 -5.60 -7.45
C PHE A 79 -2.61 -4.42 -8.40
N HIS A 80 -2.82 -4.73 -9.67
CA HIS A 80 -3.07 -3.77 -10.74
C HIS A 80 -4.47 -3.98 -11.32
N GLU A 81 -4.95 -3.05 -12.14
CA GLU A 81 -6.25 -3.16 -12.82
C GLU A 81 -7.46 -3.29 -11.87
N VAL A 82 -7.38 -2.65 -10.70
CA VAL A 82 -8.49 -2.63 -9.72
C VAL A 82 -9.38 -1.42 -9.99
N ASP A 83 -10.51 -1.68 -10.66
CA ASP A 83 -11.58 -0.69 -10.89
C ASP A 83 -12.58 -0.69 -9.74
N THR A 84 -12.88 0.51 -9.23
CA THR A 84 -13.80 0.75 -8.11
C THR A 84 -15.05 1.55 -8.48
N THR A 85 -15.25 1.82 -9.77
CA THR A 85 -16.37 2.65 -10.26
C THR A 85 -17.67 1.89 -10.53
N CYS A 86 -17.62 0.57 -10.69
CA CYS A 86 -18.78 -0.25 -11.05
C CYS A 86 -19.11 -1.29 -9.96
N GLU A 87 -20.22 -1.10 -9.22
CA GLU A 87 -20.96 -2.12 -8.45
C GLU A 87 -20.12 -3.12 -7.59
N GLY A 88 -18.98 -2.70 -7.03
CA GLY A 88 -18.20 -3.44 -6.04
C GLY A 88 -16.74 -3.70 -6.43
N LEU A 89 -15.87 -3.94 -5.43
CA LEU A 89 -14.46 -4.29 -5.67
C LEU A 89 -14.37 -5.63 -6.42
N ARG A 90 -14.18 -5.56 -7.73
CA ARG A 90 -13.87 -6.73 -8.54
C ARG A 90 -12.35 -6.89 -8.60
N PHE A 91 -11.82 -7.69 -7.68
CA PHE A 91 -10.43 -8.12 -7.75
C PHE A 91 -10.26 -9.08 -8.93
N LEU A 92 -9.69 -8.59 -10.04
CA LEU A 92 -9.13 -9.47 -11.07
C LEU A 92 -7.76 -9.93 -10.56
N ILE A 93 -7.76 -10.99 -9.74
CA ILE A 93 -6.53 -11.58 -9.25
C ILE A 93 -5.89 -12.35 -10.41
N HIS A 94 -5.05 -11.69 -11.19
CA HIS A 94 -4.03 -12.37 -11.98
C HIS A 94 -2.74 -12.41 -11.15
N GLU A 95 -2.43 -13.59 -10.60
CA GLU A 95 -1.09 -13.86 -10.09
C GLU A 95 -0.11 -13.75 -11.26
N THR A 96 0.86 -12.83 -11.15
CA THR A 96 2.03 -12.73 -12.04
C THR A 96 3.31 -12.82 -11.22
#